data_AF-A0A2U3QIT9-F1
#
_entry.id   AF-A0A2U3QIT9-F1
#
_cell.length_a   1.000
_cell.length_b   1.000
_cell.length_c   1.000
_cell.angle_alpha   90.00
_cell.angle_beta   90.00
_cell.angle_gamma   90.00
#
_symmetry.space_group_name_H-M   'P 1'
#
loop_
_entity.id
_entity.type
_entity.pdbx_description
1 polymer ?
#
loop_
_entity_poly.entity_id
_entity_poly.type
_entity_poly.pdbx_seq_one_letter_code
_entity_poly.pdbx_strand_id
1 'polypeptide(L)' 'MSELSEEEKFHLIETSFEVDRVYLKALDDLRDELAGQGIDIDSGEGRKIFIRAVRRLNESFM' A
#
# COMPACT_ATOMS: atom_id res chain seq x y z
N MET A 1 17.37 5.13 27.77
CA MET A 1 16.48 5.36 26.62
C MET A 1 16.83 6.74 26.13
N SER A 2 17.54 6.87 25.00
CA SER A 2 17.85 8.18 24.42
C SER A 2 16.56 8.76 23.82
N GLU A 3 16.18 9.97 24.25
CA GLU A 3 15.10 10.71 23.61
C GLU A 3 15.55 11.14 22.21
N LEU A 4 14.74 10.83 21.20
CA LEU A 4 14.96 11.30 19.83
C LEU A 4 14.90 12.83 19.80
N SER A 5 15.82 13.45 19.08
CA SER A 5 15.77 14.89 18.79
C SER A 5 14.54 15.23 17.95
N GLU A 6 14.09 16.49 18.01
CA GLU A 6 12.95 16.96 17.21
C GLU A 6 13.19 16.79 15.69
N GLU A 7 14.44 16.93 15.22
CA GLU A 7 14.82 16.68 13.83
C GLU A 7 14.69 15.21 13.43
N GLU A 8 15.12 14.29 14.30
CA GLU A 8 14.95 12.84 14.08
C GLU A 8 13.48 12.44 14.06
N LYS A 9 12.64 13.03 14.92
CA LYS A 9 11.19 12.82 14.90
C LYS A 9 10.56 13.33 13.61
N PHE A 10 10.96 14.51 13.14
CA PHE A 10 10.45 15.10 11.90
C PHE A 10 10.80 14.23 10.68
N HIS A 11 12.05 13.78 10.57
CA HIS A 11 12.47 12.88 9.49
C HIS A 11 11.74 11.52 9.51
N LEU A 12 11.49 10.97 10.69
CA LEU A 12 10.69 9.73 10.83
C LEU A 12 9.26 9.94 10.33
N ILE A 13 8.65 11.09 10.64
CA ILE A 13 7.31 11.45 10.17
C ILE A 13 7.29 11.60 8.64
N GLU A 14 8.27 12.30 8.05
CA GLU A 14 8.36 12.44 6.59
C GLU A 14 8.54 11.09 5.88
N THR A 15 9.42 10.25 6.41
CA THR A 15 9.67 8.90 5.88
C THR A 15 8.40 8.05 5.97
N SER A 16 7.64 8.12 7.08
CA SER A 16 6.36 7.44 7.22
C SER A 16 5.35 7.89 6.16
N PHE A 17 5.24 9.20 5.91
CA PHE A 17 4.34 9.73 4.89
C PHE A 17 4.78 9.38 3.46
N GLU A 18 6.07 9.20 3.20
CA GLU A 18 6.55 8.70 1.91
C GLU A 18 6.19 7.23 1.72
N VAL A 19 6.41 6.38 2.73
CA VAL A 19 6.02 4.96 2.67
C VAL A 19 4.52 4.82 2.43
N ASP A 20 3.69 5.60 3.15
CA ASP A 20 2.23 5.60 2.96
C ASP A 20 1.84 6.01 1.53
N ARG A 21 2.49 7.05 0.98
CA ARG A 21 2.25 7.50 -0.41
C ARG A 21 2.62 6.44 -1.44
N VAL A 22 3.75 5.77 -1.26
CA VAL A 22 4.20 4.69 -2.15
C VAL A 22 3.24 3.51 -2.09
N TYR A 23 2.79 3.14 -0.89
CA TYR A 23 1.85 2.05 -0.70
C TYR A 23 0.47 2.35 -1.32
N LEU A 24 -0.06 3.56 -1.12
CA LEU A 24 -1.33 3.97 -1.73
C LEU A 24 -1.25 3.98 -3.25
N LYS A 25 -0.14 4.48 -3.81
CA LYS A 25 0.08 4.43 -5.27
C LYS A 25 0.13 2.99 -5.78
N ALA A 26 0.79 2.09 -5.07
CA ALA A 26 0.84 0.68 -5.46
C ALA A 26 -0.53 -0.01 -5.38
N LEU A 27 -1.39 0.39 -4.44
CA LEU A 27 -2.79 -0.07 -4.38
C LEU A 27 -3.61 0.41 -5.58
N ASP A 28 -3.44 1.67 -6.00
CA ASP A 28 -4.12 2.22 -7.17
C ASP A 28 -3.63 1.53 -8.45
N ASP A 29 -2.31 1.40 -8.63
CA ASP A 29 -1.72 0.69 -9.77
C ASP A 29 -2.23 -0.77 -9.84
N LEU A 30 -2.40 -1.44 -8.70
CA LEU A 30 -2.99 -2.79 -8.62
C LEU A 30 -4.47 -2.83 -9.04
N ARG A 31 -5.26 -1.82 -8.67
CA ARG A 31 -6.67 -1.74 -9.07
C ARG A 31 -6.78 -1.56 -10.59
N ASP A 32 -5.95 -0.70 -11.17
CA ASP A 32 -5.91 -0.46 -12.61
C ASP A 32 -5.47 -1.71 -13.37
N GLU A 33 -4.49 -2.46 -12.86
CA GLU A 33 -4.04 -3.72 -13.44
C GLU A 33 -5.17 -4.76 -13.49
N LEU A 34 -5.89 -4.94 -12.38
CA LEU A 34 -7.00 -5.89 -12.30
C LEU A 34 -8.17 -5.46 -13.20
N ALA A 35 -8.48 -4.16 -13.25
CA ALA A 35 -9.47 -3.62 -14.18
C ALA A 35 -9.07 -3.86 -15.65
N GLY A 36 -7.78 -3.68 -15.98
CA GLY A 36 -7.21 -3.98 -17.31
C GLY A 36 -7.29 -5.46 -17.70
N GLN A 37 -7.31 -6.36 -16.72
CA GLN A 37 -7.56 -7.80 -16.91
C GLN A 37 -9.06 -8.15 -17.00
N GLY A 38 -9.96 -7.16 -16.90
CA GLY A 38 -11.41 -7.37 -16.91
C GLY A 38 -11.97 -7.91 -15.59
N ILE A 39 -11.24 -7.77 -14.49
CA ILE A 39 -11.67 -8.22 -13.16
C ILE A 39 -12.48 -7.11 -12.49
N ASP A 40 -13.78 -7.35 -12.34
CA ASP A 40 -14.66 -6.50 -11.54
C ASP A 40 -14.43 -6.76 -10.04
N ILE A 41 -13.72 -5.86 -9.36
CA ILE A 41 -13.40 -5.97 -7.93
C ILE A 41 -14.63 -5.81 -7.01
N ASP A 42 -15.75 -5.30 -7.54
CA ASP A 42 -17.00 -5.20 -6.79
C ASP A 42 -17.80 -6.51 -6.84
N SER A 43 -17.49 -7.39 -7.79
CA SER A 43 -18.01 -8.75 -7.84
C SER A 43 -17.47 -9.61 -6.68
N GLY A 44 -18.23 -10.63 -6.28
CA GLY A 44 -17.82 -11.53 -5.21
C GLY A 44 -16.50 -12.28 -5.48
N GLU A 45 -16.22 -12.63 -6.75
CA GLU A 45 -14.97 -13.32 -7.11
C GLU A 45 -13.82 -12.34 -7.33
N GLY A 46 -14.05 -11.22 -8.02
CA GLY A 46 -13.05 -10.18 -8.20
C GLY A 46 -12.61 -9.56 -6.87
N ARG A 47 -13.51 -9.42 -5.89
CA ARG A 47 -13.15 -9.00 -4.53
C ARG A 47 -12.18 -9.98 -3.86
N LYS A 48 -12.36 -11.29 -4.04
CA LYS A 48 -11.41 -12.29 -3.48
C LYS A 48 -10.05 -12.18 -4.16
N ILE A 49 -10.03 -11.98 -5.48
CA ILE A 49 -8.79 -11.79 -6.23
C ILE A 49 -8.07 -10.53 -5.74
N PHE A 50 -8.79 -9.41 -5.60
CA PHE A 50 -8.25 -8.17 -5.07
C PHE A 50 -7.67 -8.35 -3.66
N ILE A 51 -8.40 -8.97 -2.74
CA ILE A 51 -7.91 -9.24 -1.37
C ILE A 51 -6.61 -10.07 -1.40
N ARG A 52 -6.52 -11.11 -2.25
CA ARG A 52 -5.30 -11.92 -2.38
C ARG A 52 -4.14 -11.10 -2.94
N ALA A 53 -4.40 -10.25 -3.93
CA ALA A 53 -3.39 -9.40 -4.52
C ALA A 53 -2.87 -8.34 -3.53
N VAL A 54 -3.77 -7.72 -2.76
CA VAL A 54 -3.40 -6.79 -1.67
C VAL A 54 -2.55 -7.49 -0.61
N ARG A 55 -2.87 -8.73 -0.23
CA ARG A 55 -2.02 -9.49 0.72
C ARG A 55 -0.58 -9.67 0.21
N ARG A 56 -0.42 -10.00 -1.07
CA ARG A 56 0.90 -10.12 -1.70
C ARG A 56 1.62 -8.77 -1.80
N LEU A 57 0.87 -7.70 -2.07
CA LEU A 57 1.42 -6.34 -2.04
C LEU A 57 1.98 -6.03 -0.65
N ASN A 58 1.23 -6.30 0.41
CA ASN A 58 1.66 -6.05 1.79
C ASN A 58 2.92 -6.83 2.16
N GLU A 59 3.08 -8.07 1.67
CA GLU A 59 4.30 -8.86 1.85
C GLU A 59 5.55 -8.20 1.23
N SER A 60 5.37 -7.31 0.24
CA SER A 60 6.48 -6.60 -0.41
C SER A 60 6.93 -5.34 0.33
N PHE A 61 6.20 -4.92 1.36
CA PHE A 61 6.49 -3.75 2.20
C PHE A 61 6.88 -4.13 3.64
N MET A 62 6.93 -5.44 3.96
CA MET A 62 7.41 -5.99 5.24
C MET A 62 8.85 -6.49 5.12
#